data_AF-A0A1I3VZP1-F1
#
_entry.id   AF-A0A1I3VZP1-F1
#
_cell.length_a   1.000
_cell.length_b   1.000
_cell.length_c   1.000
_cell.angle_alpha   90.00
_cell.angle_beta   90.00
_cell.angle_gamma   90.00
#
_symmetry.space_group_name_H-M   'P 1'
#
loop_
_entity.id
_entity.type
_entity.pdbx_description
1 polymer ?
#
loop_
_entity_poly.entity_id
_entity_poly.type
_entity_poly.pdbx_seq_one_letter_code
_entity_poly.pdbx_strand_id
1 'polypeptide(L)'
;MAEQDDELRAMATHRGLKLVKSRRRKAGGDFGLYGLKDAGGAEVFGFGADGLTADADAIRDYLRGGMRSDWSTSVETTPGPKRAPKPKPAPKPKPAPPPKPRFKPEVANLLRDLPEAKEDEAFDDLLKRPGVRIERIVSRGQATPEDAPMVQGWDEWVILLEGAAGVRIEDSAEVRLGPGDHLVIAAGQKHWVTWTARDRPSVWLAVHLDG
;
A
#
# COMPACT_ATOMS: atom_id res chain seq x y z
N MET A 1 31.27 4.66 -1.64
CA MET A 1 31.02 6.12 -1.74
C MET A 1 30.49 6.53 -3.11
N ALA A 2 31.13 6.17 -4.23
CA ALA A 2 30.63 6.57 -5.56
C ALA A 2 29.21 6.04 -5.87
N GLU A 3 28.95 4.76 -5.57
CA GLU A 3 27.64 4.13 -5.78
C GLU A 3 26.51 4.78 -4.93
N GLN A 4 26.82 5.14 -3.68
CA GLN A 4 25.90 5.87 -2.80
C GLN A 4 25.62 7.29 -3.32
N ASP A 5 26.62 7.98 -3.87
CA ASP A 5 26.45 9.32 -4.43
C ASP A 5 25.53 9.29 -5.67
N ASP A 6 25.67 8.27 -6.51
CA ASP A 6 24.87 8.10 -7.72
C ASP A 6 23.41 7.76 -7.39
N GLU A 7 23.17 6.91 -6.39
CA GLU A 7 21.84 6.62 -5.86
C GLU A 7 21.15 7.91 -5.35
N LEU A 8 21.81 8.67 -4.47
CA LEU A 8 21.25 9.90 -3.92
C LEU A 8 21.01 10.97 -5.00
N ARG A 9 21.87 11.04 -6.01
CA ARG A 9 21.69 11.96 -7.15
C ARG A 9 20.49 11.56 -8.01
N ALA A 10 20.29 10.27 -8.26
CA ALA A 10 19.12 9.77 -8.99
C ALA A 10 17.82 10.09 -8.22
N MET A 11 17.80 9.84 -6.91
CA MET A 11 16.66 10.15 -6.03
C MET A 11 16.34 11.65 -6.01
N ALA A 12 17.36 12.51 -5.92
CA ALA A 12 17.17 13.96 -5.96
C ALA A 12 16.58 14.42 -7.30
N THR A 13 17.11 13.88 -8.41
CA THR A 13 16.67 14.23 -9.77
C THR A 13 15.20 13.89 -10.00
N HIS A 14 14.75 12.71 -9.53
CA HIS A 14 13.34 12.30 -9.61
C HIS A 14 12.38 13.24 -8.85
N ARG A 15 12.90 14.03 -7.91
CA ARG A 15 12.12 15.00 -7.13
C ARG A 15 12.33 16.45 -7.58
N GLY A 16 13.01 16.67 -8.71
CA GLY A 16 13.34 18.01 -9.20
C GLY A 16 14.37 18.75 -8.34
N LEU A 17 15.15 18.02 -7.55
CA LEU A 17 16.21 18.55 -6.69
C LEU A 17 17.58 18.18 -7.23
N LYS A 18 18.60 18.96 -6.85
CA LYS A 18 19.99 18.76 -7.22
C LYS A 18 20.84 18.46 -5.98
N LEU A 19 21.51 17.32 -5.98
CA LEU A 19 22.45 16.94 -4.93
C LEU A 19 23.78 17.72 -5.05
N VAL A 20 24.20 18.32 -3.94
CA VAL A 20 25.49 18.97 -3.73
C VAL A 20 26.30 18.14 -2.74
N LYS A 21 27.60 17.99 -3.00
CA LYS A 21 28.53 17.25 -2.12
C LYS A 21 29.80 18.06 -1.94
N SER A 22 30.36 18.07 -0.73
CA SER A 22 31.63 18.74 -0.49
C SER A 22 32.80 17.95 -1.08
N ARG A 23 33.76 18.69 -1.64
CA ARG A 23 35.04 18.16 -2.11
C ARG A 23 36.22 18.57 -1.22
N ARG A 24 35.99 19.35 -0.15
CA ARG A 24 37.06 19.91 0.70
C ARG A 24 37.50 18.90 1.75
N ARG A 25 38.71 18.36 1.65
CA ARG A 25 39.31 17.44 2.63
C ARG A 25 40.19 18.19 3.64
N LYS A 26 39.61 19.08 4.45
CA LYS A 26 40.31 19.76 5.56
C LYS A 26 39.80 19.21 6.89
N ALA A 27 40.67 19.08 7.90
CA ALA A 27 40.24 18.69 9.24
C ALA A 27 39.24 19.72 9.79
N GLY A 28 38.04 19.27 10.19
CA GLY A 28 36.90 20.11 10.56
C GLY A 28 36.06 20.64 9.38
N GLY A 29 36.30 20.17 8.16
CA GLY A 29 35.50 20.51 6.97
C GLY A 29 34.31 19.57 6.76
N ASP A 30 33.46 19.90 5.79
CA ASP A 30 32.21 19.21 5.44
C ASP A 30 32.42 17.99 4.53
N PHE A 31 33.60 17.35 4.59
CA PHE A 31 33.91 16.21 3.74
C PHE A 31 33.00 15.02 4.05
N GLY A 32 32.30 14.51 3.04
CA GLY A 32 31.32 13.44 3.20
C GLY A 32 29.92 13.92 3.57
N LEU A 33 29.70 15.23 3.65
CA LEU A 33 28.38 15.84 3.82
C LEU A 33 27.81 16.33 2.48
N TYR A 34 26.50 16.52 2.48
CA TYR A 34 25.64 16.71 1.33
C TYR A 34 24.63 17.84 1.58
N GLY A 35 24.08 18.36 0.48
CA GLY A 35 22.93 19.25 0.50
C GLY A 35 22.06 19.08 -0.74
N LEU A 36 20.83 19.57 -0.69
CA LEU A 36 19.86 19.57 -1.79
C LEU A 36 19.51 20.99 -2.18
N LYS A 37 19.60 21.30 -3.47
CA LYS A 37 19.10 22.56 -4.04
C LYS A 37 17.89 22.31 -4.94
N ASP A 38 17.00 23.28 -5.05
CA ASP A 38 15.92 23.22 -6.03
C ASP A 38 16.43 23.53 -7.45
N ALA A 39 15.53 23.49 -8.43
CA ALA A 39 15.84 23.81 -9.82
C ALA A 39 16.32 25.27 -10.02
N GLY A 40 15.93 26.19 -9.14
CA GLY A 40 16.37 27.59 -9.12
C GLY A 40 17.72 27.81 -8.43
N GLY A 41 18.28 26.78 -7.78
CA GLY A 41 19.52 26.85 -7.03
C GLY A 41 19.36 27.31 -5.57
N ALA A 42 18.14 27.45 -5.08
CA ALA A 42 17.88 27.73 -3.67
C ALA A 42 18.21 26.52 -2.80
N GLU A 43 18.69 26.76 -1.58
CA GLU A 43 19.08 25.73 -0.63
C GLU A 43 17.82 25.16 0.05
N VAL A 44 17.62 23.85 -0.10
CA VAL A 44 16.42 23.15 0.34
C VAL A 44 16.70 22.36 1.63
N PHE A 45 17.84 21.66 1.69
CA PHE A 45 18.19 20.84 2.85
C PHE A 45 19.71 20.59 2.92
N GLY A 46 20.25 20.41 4.13
CA GLY A 46 21.66 20.06 4.34
C GLY A 46 22.67 21.20 4.19
N PHE A 47 22.25 22.45 4.38
CA PHE A 47 23.13 23.62 4.39
C PHE A 47 23.14 24.27 5.78
N GLY A 48 24.32 24.61 6.28
CA GLY A 48 24.55 25.41 7.48
C GLY A 48 25.37 26.67 7.15
N ALA A 49 25.63 27.51 8.17
CA ALA A 49 26.31 28.78 7.99
C ALA A 49 27.70 28.66 7.31
N ASP A 50 28.41 27.56 7.56
CA ASP A 50 29.80 27.36 7.12
C ASP A 50 30.03 26.14 6.21
N GLY A 51 28.97 25.52 5.68
CA GLY A 51 29.10 24.39 4.77
C GLY A 51 27.92 23.43 4.74
N LEU A 52 28.13 22.26 4.14
CA LEU A 52 27.13 21.19 4.12
C LEU A 52 27.03 20.52 5.49
N THR A 53 25.83 20.12 5.88
CA THR A 53 25.55 19.60 7.24
C THR A 53 24.90 18.22 7.24
N ALA A 54 24.32 17.76 6.13
CA ALA A 54 23.60 16.49 6.09
C ALA A 54 24.52 15.35 5.64
N ASP A 55 24.42 14.20 6.32
CA ASP A 55 25.03 12.96 5.83
C ASP A 55 24.14 12.28 4.78
N ALA A 56 24.63 11.15 4.23
CA ALA A 56 23.94 10.41 3.18
C ALA A 56 22.56 9.88 3.62
N ASP A 57 22.40 9.51 4.89
CA ASP A 57 21.18 8.90 5.40
C ASP A 57 20.11 9.97 5.61
N ALA A 58 20.48 11.13 6.16
CA ALA A 58 19.61 12.29 6.28
C ALA A 58 19.08 12.78 4.91
N ILE A 59 19.91 12.77 3.87
CA ILE A 59 19.48 13.08 2.50
C ILE A 59 18.49 12.02 1.98
N ARG A 60 18.77 10.74 2.22
CA ARG A 60 17.91 9.64 1.75
C ARG A 60 16.53 9.71 2.39
N ASP A 61 16.47 10.00 3.69
CA ASP A 61 15.22 10.12 4.43
C ASP A 61 14.42 11.34 3.98
N TYR A 62 15.08 12.48 3.76
CA TYR A 62 14.44 13.67 3.20
C TYR A 62 13.82 13.39 1.82
N LEU A 63 14.55 12.70 0.94
CA LEU A 63 14.07 12.37 -0.41
C LEU A 63 12.96 11.32 -0.43
N ARG A 64 12.90 10.42 0.56
CA ARG A 64 11.82 9.44 0.73
C ARG A 64 10.56 10.08 1.31
N GLY A 65 10.69 10.96 2.30
CA GLY A 65 9.61 11.54 3.11
C GLY A 65 8.76 12.63 2.46
N GLY A 66 8.56 12.58 1.14
CA GLY A 66 7.91 13.65 0.37
C GLY A 66 6.63 14.22 1.00
N MET A 67 6.65 15.52 1.27
CA MET A 67 5.51 16.43 1.35
C MET A 67 4.69 16.44 2.66
N ARG A 68 5.31 16.91 3.74
CA ARG A 68 4.60 17.68 4.78
C ARG A 68 5.47 18.88 5.14
N SER A 69 4.92 20.09 4.98
CA SER A 69 5.61 21.40 5.12
C SER A 69 6.49 21.65 3.88
N ASP A 70 6.24 22.61 2.98
CA ASP A 70 6.13 24.03 3.25
C ASP A 70 5.40 24.76 2.10
N TRP A 71 4.28 25.40 2.41
CA TRP A 71 3.69 26.46 1.56
C TRP A 71 3.75 27.85 2.22
N SER A 72 4.33 27.98 3.42
CA SER A 72 4.22 29.23 4.17
C SER A 72 5.55 29.83 4.55
N THR A 73 6.42 30.15 3.59
CA THR A 73 7.40 31.22 3.83
C THR A 73 7.87 31.85 2.52
N SER A 74 7.24 32.96 2.13
CA SER A 74 7.93 34.18 1.67
C SER A 74 6.91 35.18 1.15
N VAL A 75 6.71 36.30 1.87
CA VAL A 75 6.80 37.65 1.29
C VAL A 75 7.20 38.67 2.38
N GLU A 76 8.49 39.01 2.34
CA GLU A 76 9.16 40.32 2.49
C GLU A 76 8.65 41.44 3.43
N THR A 77 9.61 41.99 4.17
CA THR A 77 9.60 43.32 4.80
C THR A 77 10.43 44.29 3.94
N THR A 78 9.84 45.38 3.45
CA THR A 78 10.49 46.70 3.20
C THR A 78 9.42 47.78 3.01
N PRO A 79 9.41 48.91 3.75
CA PRO A 79 8.42 49.97 3.57
C PRO A 79 8.88 51.08 2.62
N GLY A 80 8.17 51.25 1.50
CA GLY A 80 8.17 52.44 0.63
C GLY A 80 6.97 53.37 0.91
N PRO A 81 6.90 54.57 0.31
CA PRO A 81 6.06 55.68 0.77
C PRO A 81 4.55 55.42 0.63
N LYS A 82 3.77 55.93 1.59
CA LYS A 82 2.31 55.71 1.72
C LYS A 82 1.55 56.19 0.49
N ARG A 83 1.11 55.24 -0.35
CA ARG A 83 0.07 55.44 -1.36
C ARG A 83 -1.31 55.48 -0.70
N ALA A 84 -2.18 56.39 -1.13
CA ALA A 84 -3.58 56.45 -0.71
C ALA A 84 -4.30 55.11 -1.01
N PRO A 85 -5.22 54.65 -0.13
CA PRO A 85 -5.79 53.31 -0.24
C PRO A 85 -6.72 53.22 -1.46
N LYS A 86 -6.42 52.29 -2.38
CA LYS A 86 -7.39 51.83 -3.37
C LYS A 86 -8.55 51.11 -2.65
N PRO A 87 -9.80 51.23 -3.12
CA PRO A 87 -10.92 50.48 -2.54
C PRO A 87 -10.62 48.98 -2.60
N LYS A 88 -10.83 48.29 -1.48
CA LYS A 88 -10.62 46.84 -1.37
C LYS A 88 -11.51 46.14 -2.41
N PRO A 89 -10.96 45.23 -3.24
CA PRO A 89 -11.80 44.35 -4.06
C PRO A 89 -12.76 43.60 -3.14
N ALA A 90 -14.02 43.47 -3.55
CA ALA A 90 -15.00 42.66 -2.84
C ALA A 90 -14.42 41.25 -2.62
N PRO A 91 -14.65 40.63 -1.44
CA PRO A 91 -14.16 39.28 -1.18
C PRO A 91 -14.69 38.34 -2.26
N LYS A 92 -13.80 37.58 -2.91
CA LYS A 92 -14.21 36.51 -3.82
C LYS A 92 -15.18 35.59 -3.08
N PRO A 93 -16.32 35.20 -3.69
CA PRO A 93 -17.25 34.30 -3.03
C PRO A 93 -16.50 33.02 -2.64
N LYS A 94 -16.67 32.59 -1.38
CA LYS A 94 -16.08 31.33 -0.91
C LYS A 94 -16.51 30.22 -1.89
N PRO A 95 -15.59 29.34 -2.33
CA PRO A 95 -15.97 28.18 -3.11
C PRO A 95 -17.09 27.44 -2.37
N ALA A 96 -18.16 27.10 -3.09
CA ALA A 96 -19.21 26.29 -2.50
C ALA A 96 -18.58 25.01 -1.92
N PRO A 97 -18.99 24.56 -0.72
CA PRO A 97 -18.48 23.31 -0.18
C PRO A 97 -18.75 22.19 -1.18
N PRO A 98 -17.84 21.21 -1.32
CA PRO A 98 -18.07 20.08 -2.19
C PRO A 98 -19.41 19.41 -1.82
N PRO A 99 -20.18 18.93 -2.81
CA PRO A 99 -21.44 18.27 -2.53
C PRO A 99 -21.20 17.11 -1.57
N LYS A 100 -22.07 16.98 -0.57
CA LYS A 100 -22.02 15.82 0.33
C LYS A 100 -22.15 14.54 -0.51
N PRO A 101 -21.31 13.52 -0.26
CA PRO A 101 -21.40 12.28 -0.99
C PRO A 101 -22.80 11.68 -0.78
N ARG A 102 -23.45 11.30 -1.87
CA ARG A 102 -24.80 10.70 -1.86
C ARG A 102 -24.81 9.27 -1.33
N PHE A 103 -23.63 8.65 -1.27
CA PHE A 103 -23.44 7.27 -0.85
C PHE A 103 -22.23 7.19 0.06
N LYS A 104 -22.35 6.42 1.15
CA LYS A 104 -21.25 6.08 2.03
C LYS A 104 -20.92 4.60 1.78
N PRO A 105 -19.76 4.27 1.20
CA PRO A 105 -19.37 2.88 1.03
C PRO A 105 -19.13 2.24 2.40
N GLU A 106 -19.62 1.03 2.57
CA GLU A 106 -19.21 0.16 3.66
C GLU A 106 -17.92 -0.53 3.24
N VAL A 107 -16.88 -0.41 4.08
CA VAL A 107 -15.56 -0.99 3.81
C VAL A 107 -15.29 -2.03 4.87
N ALA A 108 -15.10 -3.27 4.45
CA ALA A 108 -14.69 -4.40 5.29
C ALA A 108 -13.34 -4.95 4.81
N ASN A 109 -12.67 -5.76 5.64
CA ASN A 109 -11.39 -6.37 5.32
C ASN A 109 -11.45 -7.88 5.60
N LEU A 110 -11.07 -8.70 4.62
CA LEU A 110 -11.17 -10.15 4.70
C LEU A 110 -10.19 -10.77 5.70
N LEU A 111 -9.07 -10.09 5.99
CA LEU A 111 -7.95 -10.56 6.82
C LEU A 111 -8.00 -10.00 8.24
N ARG A 112 -9.08 -9.31 8.63
CA ARG A 112 -9.28 -8.76 9.97
C ARG A 112 -10.49 -9.42 10.62
N ASP A 113 -10.49 -9.40 11.95
CA ASP A 113 -11.58 -9.91 12.78
C ASP A 113 -11.97 -11.34 12.37
N LEU A 114 -10.94 -12.19 12.20
CA LEU A 114 -11.11 -13.57 11.78
C LEU A 114 -11.75 -14.39 12.92
N PRO A 115 -12.73 -15.26 12.62
CA PRO A 115 -13.19 -16.26 13.56
C PRO A 115 -12.03 -17.21 13.94
N GLU A 116 -12.11 -17.83 15.12
CA GLU A 116 -11.01 -18.64 15.62
C GLU A 116 -10.74 -19.91 14.79
N ALA A 117 -11.78 -20.43 14.10
CA ALA A 117 -11.74 -21.61 13.22
C ALA A 117 -10.96 -22.81 13.79
N LYS A 118 -11.02 -23.02 15.13
CA LYS A 118 -10.18 -24.01 15.84
C LYS A 118 -10.69 -25.44 15.69
N GLU A 119 -12.01 -25.61 15.75
CA GLU A 119 -12.64 -26.93 15.65
C GLU A 119 -13.11 -27.14 14.21
N ASP A 120 -13.97 -26.25 13.73
CA ASP A 120 -14.53 -26.28 12.37
C ASP A 120 -14.10 -25.06 11.56
N GLU A 121 -14.18 -25.20 10.24
CA GLU A 121 -14.06 -24.06 9.33
C GLU A 121 -15.20 -23.06 9.58
N ALA A 122 -14.90 -21.77 9.39
CA ALA A 122 -15.87 -20.70 9.51
C ALA A 122 -16.21 -20.13 8.13
N PHE A 123 -17.49 -19.93 7.88
CA PHE A 123 -18.04 -19.49 6.59
C PHE A 123 -18.85 -18.21 6.77
N ASP A 124 -18.44 -17.14 6.09
CA ASP A 124 -19.13 -15.84 6.13
C ASP A 124 -19.59 -15.44 4.73
N ASP A 125 -20.89 -15.35 4.50
CA ASP A 125 -21.42 -14.81 3.24
C ASP A 125 -21.19 -13.29 3.17
N LEU A 126 -20.39 -12.86 2.20
CA LEU A 126 -20.08 -11.46 1.95
C LEU A 126 -21.11 -10.81 1.02
N LEU A 127 -21.59 -11.58 0.04
CA LEU A 127 -22.62 -11.14 -0.91
C LEU A 127 -23.44 -12.35 -1.36
N LYS A 128 -24.76 -12.19 -1.37
CA LYS A 128 -25.71 -13.15 -1.95
C LYS A 128 -26.66 -12.43 -2.89
N ARG A 129 -26.68 -12.86 -4.16
CA ARG A 129 -27.59 -12.39 -5.22
C ARG A 129 -27.98 -13.58 -6.11
N PRO A 130 -29.08 -13.48 -6.88
CA PRO A 130 -29.37 -14.49 -7.90
C PRO A 130 -28.16 -14.69 -8.83
N GLY A 131 -27.71 -15.92 -9.04
CA GLY A 131 -26.59 -16.25 -9.91
C GLY A 131 -25.20 -16.16 -9.26
N VAL A 132 -25.05 -15.56 -8.07
CA VAL A 132 -23.73 -15.38 -7.45
C VAL A 132 -23.76 -15.35 -5.92
N ARG A 133 -22.85 -16.08 -5.31
CA ARG A 133 -22.53 -15.99 -3.89
C ARG A 133 -21.04 -15.80 -3.70
N ILE A 134 -20.67 -14.85 -2.85
CA ILE A 134 -19.29 -14.58 -2.45
C ILE A 134 -19.17 -14.88 -0.97
N GLU A 135 -18.23 -15.74 -0.60
CA GLU A 135 -18.04 -16.26 0.75
C GLU A 135 -16.58 -16.10 1.19
N ARG A 136 -16.36 -15.72 2.45
CA ARG A 136 -15.07 -15.87 3.12
C ARG A 136 -15.08 -17.18 3.87
N ILE A 137 -14.03 -17.98 3.68
CA ILE A 137 -13.82 -19.22 4.43
C ILE A 137 -12.56 -19.04 5.27
N VAL A 138 -12.60 -19.46 6.52
CA VAL A 138 -11.43 -19.49 7.41
C VAL A 138 -11.24 -20.90 7.93
N SER A 139 -10.09 -21.47 7.57
CA SER A 139 -9.64 -22.79 8.02
C SER A 139 -8.39 -22.65 8.89
N ARG A 140 -8.10 -23.65 9.72
CA ARG A 140 -6.89 -23.78 10.55
C ARG A 140 -6.56 -25.24 10.86
N GLY A 141 -6.15 -26.00 9.85
CA GLY A 141 -5.68 -27.38 10.00
C GLY A 141 -6.71 -28.45 9.66
N GLN A 142 -7.93 -28.06 9.32
CA GLN A 142 -8.97 -28.94 8.79
C GLN A 142 -8.56 -29.48 7.41
N ALA A 143 -9.12 -30.64 7.10
CA ALA A 143 -9.02 -31.32 5.82
C ALA A 143 -10.33 -32.08 5.57
N THR A 144 -10.73 -32.20 4.31
CA THR A 144 -11.84 -33.05 3.87
C THR A 144 -11.47 -34.51 4.11
N PRO A 145 -12.30 -35.34 4.78
CA PRO A 145 -12.07 -36.76 4.88
C PRO A 145 -11.96 -37.42 3.50
N GLU A 146 -11.03 -38.37 3.36
CA GLU A 146 -10.70 -38.99 2.07
C GLU A 146 -11.92 -39.69 1.43
N ASP A 147 -12.77 -40.31 2.25
CA ASP A 147 -13.97 -41.03 1.84
C ASP A 147 -15.23 -40.15 1.71
N ALA A 148 -15.12 -38.85 2.00
CA ALA A 148 -16.22 -37.89 1.93
C ALA A 148 -15.85 -36.64 1.10
N PRO A 149 -15.58 -36.77 -0.21
CA PRO A 149 -15.34 -35.62 -1.07
C PRO A 149 -16.48 -34.62 -1.05
N MET A 150 -16.14 -33.35 -1.23
CA MET A 150 -17.12 -32.33 -1.52
C MET A 150 -17.60 -32.46 -2.96
N VAL A 151 -18.91 -32.33 -3.17
CA VAL A 151 -19.55 -32.25 -4.49
C VAL A 151 -20.59 -31.15 -4.42
N GLN A 152 -20.43 -30.14 -5.27
CA GLN A 152 -21.27 -28.94 -5.25
C GLN A 152 -22.02 -28.80 -6.59
N GLY A 153 -23.20 -28.19 -6.57
CA GLY A 153 -24.08 -28.07 -7.76
C GLY A 153 -23.83 -26.83 -8.62
N TRP A 154 -22.77 -26.07 -8.34
CA TRP A 154 -22.43 -24.79 -8.96
C TRP A 154 -20.92 -24.75 -9.25
N ASP A 155 -20.51 -23.84 -10.13
CA ASP A 155 -19.09 -23.59 -10.35
C ASP A 155 -18.53 -22.75 -9.19
N GLU A 156 -17.30 -23.06 -8.77
CA GLU A 156 -16.60 -22.33 -7.71
C GLU A 156 -15.26 -21.82 -8.25
N TRP A 157 -15.05 -20.51 -8.22
CA TRP A 157 -13.71 -19.92 -8.29
C TRP A 157 -13.26 -19.60 -6.87
N VAL A 158 -12.09 -20.09 -6.47
CA VAL A 158 -11.57 -19.90 -5.12
C VAL A 158 -10.12 -19.46 -5.14
N ILE A 159 -9.78 -18.51 -4.28
CA ILE A 159 -8.42 -17.99 -4.08
C ILE A 159 -8.03 -18.09 -2.61
N LEU A 160 -6.78 -18.47 -2.36
CA LEU A 160 -6.18 -18.41 -1.02
C LEU A 160 -5.57 -17.02 -0.81
N LEU A 161 -6.03 -16.27 0.19
CA LEU A 161 -5.56 -14.91 0.50
C LEU A 161 -4.46 -14.89 1.57
N GLU A 162 -4.50 -15.84 2.50
CA GLU A 162 -3.52 -16.01 3.57
C GLU A 162 -3.40 -17.50 3.92
N GLY A 163 -2.26 -17.93 4.46
CA GLY A 163 -2.05 -19.31 4.90
C GLY A 163 -1.44 -20.19 3.81
N ALA A 164 -1.77 -21.47 3.86
CA ALA A 164 -1.38 -22.47 2.87
C ALA A 164 -2.40 -23.61 2.86
N ALA A 165 -2.58 -24.25 1.71
CA ALA A 165 -3.47 -25.39 1.60
C ALA A 165 -3.06 -26.37 0.50
N GLY A 166 -3.54 -27.61 0.61
CA GLY A 166 -3.55 -28.60 -0.44
C GLY A 166 -4.97 -28.80 -0.94
N VAL A 167 -5.14 -28.84 -2.26
CA VAL A 167 -6.42 -29.13 -2.91
C VAL A 167 -6.21 -30.24 -3.93
N ARG A 168 -7.13 -31.19 -3.97
CA ARG A 168 -7.18 -32.23 -5.01
C ARG A 168 -8.56 -32.22 -5.65
N ILE A 169 -8.58 -32.19 -6.97
CA ILE A 169 -9.79 -32.37 -7.75
C ILE A 169 -9.76 -33.82 -8.26
N GLU A 170 -10.94 -34.44 -8.42
CA GLU A 170 -11.04 -35.78 -9.01
C GLU A 170 -10.31 -35.85 -10.35
N ASP A 171 -9.60 -36.96 -10.55
CA ASP A 171 -8.72 -37.22 -11.71
C ASP A 171 -7.55 -36.22 -11.89
N SER A 172 -7.21 -35.43 -10.87
CA SER A 172 -6.04 -34.53 -10.86
C SER A 172 -4.99 -34.93 -9.82
N ALA A 173 -3.76 -34.43 -10.01
CA ALA A 173 -2.78 -34.38 -8.92
C ALA A 173 -3.24 -33.38 -7.85
N GLU A 174 -2.80 -33.60 -6.60
CA GLU A 174 -2.91 -32.56 -5.57
C GLU A 174 -2.06 -31.35 -5.97
N VAL A 175 -2.63 -30.16 -5.78
CA VAL A 175 -1.95 -28.89 -5.93
C VAL A 175 -1.80 -28.22 -4.57
N ARG A 176 -0.64 -27.59 -4.35
CA ARG A 176 -0.39 -26.75 -3.19
C ARG A 176 -0.68 -25.30 -3.55
N LEU A 177 -1.44 -24.63 -2.70
CA LEU A 177 -1.79 -23.22 -2.82
C LEU A 177 -1.10 -22.40 -1.74
N GLY A 178 -0.54 -21.27 -2.14
CA GLY A 178 -0.12 -20.16 -1.30
C GLY A 178 -0.94 -18.89 -1.54
N PRO A 179 -0.65 -17.80 -0.83
CA PRO A 179 -1.36 -16.54 -1.01
C PRO A 179 -1.31 -16.03 -2.44
N GLY A 180 -2.46 -15.78 -3.03
CA GLY A 180 -2.63 -15.35 -4.43
C GLY A 180 -2.93 -16.48 -5.41
N ASP A 181 -2.70 -17.75 -5.04
CA ASP A 181 -3.02 -18.89 -5.88
C ASP A 181 -4.53 -19.15 -5.87
N HIS A 182 -5.07 -19.45 -7.05
CA HIS A 182 -6.50 -19.67 -7.25
C HIS A 182 -6.75 -20.84 -8.20
N LEU A 183 -7.97 -21.39 -8.16
CA LEU A 183 -8.41 -22.44 -9.07
C LEU A 183 -9.92 -22.35 -9.32
N VAL A 184 -10.39 -23.13 -10.28
CA VAL A 184 -11.81 -23.31 -10.56
C VAL A 184 -12.17 -24.77 -10.30
N ILE A 185 -13.28 -24.98 -9.60
CA ILE A 185 -13.91 -26.27 -9.37
C ILE A 185 -15.23 -26.25 -10.12
N ALA A 186 -15.36 -27.10 -11.13
CA ALA A 186 -16.58 -27.18 -11.92
C ALA A 186 -17.72 -27.84 -11.13
N ALA A 187 -18.96 -27.45 -11.43
CA ALA A 187 -20.16 -28.05 -10.88
C ALA A 187 -20.14 -29.58 -11.05
N GLY A 188 -20.50 -30.29 -9.99
CA GLY A 188 -20.55 -31.75 -9.94
C GLY A 188 -19.19 -32.43 -9.77
N GLN A 189 -18.07 -31.70 -9.77
CA GLN A 189 -16.75 -32.29 -9.61
C GLN A 189 -16.45 -32.60 -8.14
N LYS A 190 -16.04 -33.84 -7.87
CA LYS A 190 -15.51 -34.20 -6.55
C LYS A 190 -14.19 -33.49 -6.30
N HIS A 191 -14.03 -32.96 -5.10
CA HIS A 191 -12.80 -32.30 -4.67
C HIS A 191 -12.60 -32.44 -3.16
N TRP A 192 -11.35 -32.26 -2.75
CA TRP A 192 -10.89 -32.32 -1.37
C TRP A 192 -10.01 -31.12 -1.09
N VAL A 193 -10.21 -30.50 0.07
CA VAL A 193 -9.14 -29.75 0.73
C VAL A 193 -8.33 -30.77 1.51
N THR A 194 -7.18 -31.19 0.97
CA THR A 194 -6.40 -32.29 1.55
C THR A 194 -5.66 -31.88 2.82
N TRP A 195 -5.35 -30.59 2.97
CA TRP A 195 -4.86 -30.00 4.21
C TRP A 195 -4.96 -28.47 4.18
N THR A 196 -4.99 -27.87 5.37
CA THR A 196 -4.78 -26.43 5.57
C THR A 196 -3.70 -26.17 6.63
N ALA A 197 -3.13 -24.96 6.65
CA ALA A 197 -2.11 -24.60 7.61
C ALA A 197 -2.62 -24.75 9.06
N ARG A 198 -1.83 -25.43 9.91
CA ARG A 198 -2.17 -25.63 11.33
C ARG A 198 -1.67 -24.49 12.22
N ASP A 199 -0.57 -23.86 11.83
CA ASP A 199 0.14 -22.83 12.60
C ASP A 199 -0.53 -21.45 12.50
N ARG A 200 -1.25 -21.19 11.41
CA ARG A 200 -1.92 -19.93 11.10
C ARG A 200 -3.25 -20.17 10.37
N PRO A 201 -4.18 -19.20 10.36
CA PRO A 201 -5.39 -19.30 9.55
C PRO A 201 -5.06 -19.37 8.05
N SER A 202 -5.80 -20.20 7.33
CA SER A 202 -5.95 -20.13 5.88
C SER A 202 -7.23 -19.35 5.58
N VAL A 203 -7.09 -18.19 4.95
CA VAL A 203 -8.23 -17.33 4.60
C VAL A 203 -8.49 -17.45 3.10
N TRP A 204 -9.70 -17.82 2.75
CA TRP A 204 -10.13 -18.01 1.37
C TRP A 204 -11.19 -16.99 0.98
N LEU A 205 -11.24 -16.67 -0.30
CA LEU A 205 -12.37 -16.01 -0.93
C LEU A 205 -12.91 -16.94 -2.01
N ALA A 206 -14.15 -17.39 -1.84
CA ALA A 206 -14.85 -18.24 -2.79
C ALA A 206 -15.95 -17.46 -3.50
N VAL A 207 -16.05 -17.65 -4.81
CA VAL A 207 -17.10 -17.10 -5.66
C VAL A 207 -17.81 -18.27 -6.33
N HIS A 208 -19.08 -18.41 -5.97
CA HIS A 208 -19.96 -19.49 -6.41
C HIS A 208 -20.85 -18.91 -7.50
N LEU A 209 -20.89 -19.55 -8.65
CA LEU A 209 -21.62 -19.12 -9.83
C LEU A 209 -22.65 -20.19 -10.20
N ASP A 210 -23.91 -19.79 -10.27
CA ASP A 210 -24.94 -20.68 -10.82
C ASP A 210 -24.65 -20.91 -12.31
N GLY A 211 -24.79 -22.15 -12.77
CA GLY A 211 -24.66 -22.54 -14.18
C GLY A 211 -25.87 -22.18 -15.04
#